data_AF-A0A3R9VMD5-F1
#
_entry.id   AF-A0A3R9VMD5-F1
#
_cell.length_a   1.000
_cell.length_b   1.000
_cell.length_c   1.000
_cell.angle_alpha   90.00
_cell.angle_beta   90.00
_cell.angle_gamma   90.00
#
_symmetry.space_group_name_H-M   'P 1'
#
loop_
_entity.id
_entity.type
_entity.pdbx_description
1 polymer ?
#
loop_
_entity_poly.entity_id
_entity_poly.type
_entity_poly.pdbx_seq_one_letter_code
_entity_poly.pdbx_strand_id
1 'polypeptide(L)'
;MDTARSQTEAAALEGVYAYRSRPLAEPDWRRFPGWREVTEAEWADPQWQRAHCVKDAKGLRAVVGDLLDEEFYEDWERDRLHRATMSVLLPPQMINTMAAEASAARPGELTKAFYDDPVRRYMLPVFSDRHPVWPSHPMASRDSLHEQDMWVVEGLTHRYPTKVLAELLSTCPQYCGHCTRMDLVGNSTPQVTKNRLQLKPADRAERILAHLRDSPGIRDVVVSGGDLANMPWPRLERFVDGLLDIESIRDIRLASKGLIGLPQHWSSAPVLRGVERVAAKARARGVRIALHTHANAAQQVTTGVARAAWGLLGAGLHDVRNQGVLMRGVNDSAHDLLDLCFALCDHAGITPYYFYMCDMIPNAEHWRVPLHSAQLIQRQIMGYLPGFATPRIVCDVPMAGKRWVDQADAYDRELGVSHWSKSYLTPLEAADPDAHSGSYHYYDPIDTLPLSGQRWWRETRQG
;
A
#
# COMPACT_ATOMS: atom_id res chain seq x y z
N MET A 1 -39.19 -25.38 24.42
CA MET A 1 -38.94 -23.95 24.13
C MET A 1 -37.49 -23.53 24.35
N ASP A 2 -36.64 -24.34 24.99
CA ASP A 2 -35.22 -23.99 25.28
C ASP A 2 -34.16 -24.48 24.28
N THR A 3 -34.47 -25.41 23.38
CA THR A 3 -33.47 -25.95 22.44
C THR A 3 -33.32 -25.13 21.16
N ALA A 4 -34.36 -24.41 20.74
CA ALA A 4 -34.31 -23.54 19.55
C ALA A 4 -33.52 -22.25 19.80
N ARG A 5 -33.53 -21.73 21.04
CA ARG A 5 -32.82 -20.50 21.43
C ARG A 5 -31.29 -20.72 21.50
N SER A 6 -30.88 -21.91 21.94
CA SER A 6 -29.48 -22.34 22.04
C SER A 6 -28.78 -22.51 20.68
N GLN A 7 -29.49 -22.98 19.65
CA GLN A 7 -28.91 -23.14 18.30
C GLN A 7 -28.83 -21.82 17.52
N THR A 8 -29.73 -20.86 17.78
CA THR A 8 -29.67 -19.52 17.18
C THR A 8 -28.57 -18.66 17.83
N GLU A 9 -28.29 -18.82 19.12
CA GLU A 9 -27.15 -18.17 19.79
C GLU A 9 -25.79 -18.77 19.36
N ALA A 10 -25.71 -20.08 19.13
CA ALA A 10 -24.49 -20.73 18.65
C ALA A 10 -24.14 -20.34 17.20
N ALA A 11 -25.14 -20.22 16.31
CA ALA A 11 -24.94 -19.75 14.93
C ALA A 11 -24.65 -18.24 14.83
N ALA A 12 -25.08 -17.44 15.81
CA ALA A 12 -24.75 -16.01 15.87
C ALA A 12 -23.27 -15.76 16.26
N LEU A 13 -22.61 -16.73 16.90
CA LEU A 13 -21.20 -16.64 17.32
C LEU A 13 -20.21 -17.10 16.25
N GLU A 14 -20.63 -17.85 15.22
CA GLU A 14 -19.76 -18.29 14.11
C GLU A 14 -19.29 -17.15 13.19
N GLY A 15 -19.90 -15.96 13.28
CA GLY A 15 -19.49 -14.74 12.56
C GLY A 15 -18.89 -13.64 13.43
N VAL A 16 -18.66 -13.91 14.72
CA VAL A 16 -18.06 -12.94 15.65
C VAL A 16 -16.55 -13.14 15.66
N TYR A 17 -15.78 -12.06 15.48
CA TYR A 17 -14.33 -12.13 15.52
C TYR A 17 -13.87 -12.51 16.94
N ALA A 18 -13.17 -13.64 17.05
CA ALA A 18 -12.57 -14.07 18.30
C ALA A 18 -11.06 -13.77 18.28
N TYR A 19 -10.65 -12.74 19.03
CA TYR A 19 -9.24 -12.40 19.17
C TYR A 19 -8.45 -13.60 19.69
N ARG A 20 -7.34 -13.91 19.00
CA ARG A 20 -6.33 -14.86 19.46
C ARG A 20 -4.97 -14.22 19.24
N SER A 21 -4.22 -14.03 20.33
CA SER A 21 -2.83 -13.62 20.22
C SER A 21 -2.06 -14.68 19.42
N ARG A 22 -1.41 -14.25 18.34
CA ARG A 22 -0.57 -15.09 17.49
C ARG A 22 0.83 -14.49 17.50
N PRO A 23 1.84 -15.19 18.05
CA PRO A 23 3.22 -14.74 17.97
C PRO A 23 3.61 -14.48 16.52
N LEU A 24 4.35 -13.40 16.27
CA LEU A 24 4.92 -13.17 14.95
C LEU A 24 5.97 -14.25 14.68
N ALA A 25 6.01 -14.72 13.43
CA ALA A 25 7.01 -15.66 12.96
C ALA A 25 7.73 -15.08 11.74
N GLU A 26 9.00 -15.44 11.59
CA GLU A 26 9.67 -15.35 10.29
C GLU A 26 9.51 -16.73 9.64
N PRO A 27 8.85 -16.84 8.47
CA PRO A 27 8.79 -18.11 7.77
C PRO A 27 10.21 -18.62 7.47
N ASP A 28 10.41 -19.94 7.51
CA ASP A 28 11.72 -20.50 7.16
C ASP A 28 11.96 -20.33 5.65
N TRP A 29 12.88 -19.43 5.28
CA TRP A 29 13.22 -19.18 3.88
C TRP A 29 13.91 -20.38 3.21
N ARG A 30 14.52 -21.28 3.99
CA ARG A 30 15.20 -22.47 3.48
C ARG A 30 14.24 -23.54 2.98
N ARG A 31 12.93 -23.37 3.20
CA ARG A 31 11.88 -24.18 2.56
C ARG A 31 11.96 -24.11 1.03
N PHE A 32 12.46 -23.00 0.49
CA PHE A 32 12.68 -22.86 -0.94
C PHE A 32 14.04 -23.44 -1.35
N PRO A 33 14.10 -24.34 -2.35
CA PRO A 33 15.34 -24.98 -2.78
C PRO A 33 16.49 -24.01 -3.08
N GLY A 34 16.20 -22.89 -3.76
CA GLY A 34 17.20 -21.89 -4.13
C GLY A 34 17.77 -21.09 -2.96
N TRP A 35 17.18 -21.19 -1.76
CA TRP A 35 17.66 -20.53 -0.55
C TRP A 35 18.05 -21.48 0.57
N ARG A 36 18.13 -22.79 0.29
CA ARG A 36 18.44 -23.82 1.30
C ARG A 36 19.75 -23.57 2.05
N GLU A 37 20.76 -23.10 1.33
CA GLU A 37 22.10 -22.83 1.86
C GLU A 37 22.29 -21.38 2.33
N VAL A 38 21.26 -20.54 2.25
CA VAL A 38 21.35 -19.13 2.66
C VAL A 38 21.45 -19.05 4.17
N THR A 39 22.53 -18.42 4.64
CA THR A 39 22.81 -18.21 6.05
C THR A 39 21.93 -17.13 6.65
N GLU A 40 21.79 -17.11 7.98
CA GLU A 40 21.08 -16.03 8.66
C GLU A 40 21.75 -14.66 8.45
N ALA A 41 23.08 -14.65 8.33
CA ALA A 41 23.85 -13.43 8.08
C ALA A 41 23.54 -12.84 6.69
N GLU A 42 23.47 -13.69 5.66
CA GLU A 42 23.06 -13.27 4.31
C GLU A 42 21.59 -12.82 4.30
N TRP A 43 20.70 -13.57 4.95
CA TRP A 43 19.28 -13.18 5.03
C TRP A 43 19.08 -11.83 5.71
N ALA A 44 19.88 -11.54 6.75
CA ALA A 44 19.87 -10.28 7.48
C ALA A 44 20.55 -9.12 6.74
N ASP A 45 21.28 -9.37 5.66
CA ASP A 45 21.95 -8.33 4.88
C ASP A 45 20.98 -7.67 3.87
N PRO A 46 20.69 -6.36 4.00
CA PRO A 46 19.85 -5.66 3.03
C PRO A 46 20.44 -5.61 1.62
N GLN A 47 21.75 -5.75 1.43
CA GLN A 47 22.36 -5.81 0.09
C GLN A 47 22.13 -7.17 -0.56
N TRP A 48 22.32 -8.25 0.20
CA TRP A 48 21.95 -9.59 -0.27
C TRP A 48 20.49 -9.66 -0.71
N GLN A 49 19.56 -9.14 0.10
CA GLN A 49 18.13 -9.09 -0.24
C GLN A 49 17.87 -8.37 -1.58
N ARG A 50 18.56 -7.24 -1.85
CA ARG A 50 18.43 -6.49 -3.11
C ARG A 50 19.03 -7.23 -4.30
N ALA A 51 20.17 -7.88 -4.11
CA ALA A 51 20.87 -8.61 -5.15
C ALA A 51 20.07 -9.82 -5.63
N HIS A 52 19.28 -10.43 -4.74
CA HIS A 52 18.50 -11.64 -4.99
C HIS A 52 17.01 -11.40 -5.23
N CYS A 53 16.61 -10.18 -5.61
CA CYS A 53 15.23 -9.92 -6.00
C CYS A 53 14.84 -10.72 -7.26
N VAL A 54 13.67 -11.37 -7.21
CA VAL A 54 13.06 -12.02 -8.37
C VAL A 54 12.43 -10.97 -9.29
N LYS A 55 12.68 -11.12 -10.60
CA LYS A 55 12.25 -10.17 -11.64
C LYS A 55 11.49 -10.83 -12.78
N ASP A 56 11.49 -12.16 -12.88
CA ASP A 56 10.90 -12.95 -13.96
C ASP A 56 10.67 -14.41 -13.54
N ALA A 57 10.00 -15.18 -14.41
CA ALA A 57 9.71 -16.60 -14.22
C ALA A 57 10.97 -17.43 -13.98
N LYS A 58 12.07 -17.13 -14.69
CA LYS A 58 13.36 -17.82 -14.51
C LYS A 58 13.91 -17.61 -13.11
N GLY A 59 13.88 -16.38 -12.61
CA GLY A 59 14.31 -16.03 -11.26
C GLY A 59 13.44 -16.69 -10.18
N LEU A 60 12.13 -16.72 -10.37
CA LEU A 60 11.23 -17.41 -9.43
C LEU A 60 11.53 -18.92 -9.41
N ARG A 61 11.69 -19.53 -10.58
CA ARG A 61 12.02 -20.96 -10.73
C ARG A 61 13.36 -21.31 -10.07
N ALA A 62 14.35 -20.42 -10.16
CA ALA A 62 15.62 -20.61 -9.48
C ALA A 62 15.48 -20.62 -7.94
N VAL A 63 14.46 -19.96 -7.40
CA VAL A 63 14.18 -19.94 -5.95
C VAL A 63 13.31 -21.13 -5.53
N VAL A 64 12.14 -21.27 -6.13
CA VAL A 64 11.12 -22.23 -5.66
C VAL A 64 11.30 -23.64 -6.24
N GLY A 65 12.10 -23.79 -7.32
CA GLY A 65 12.32 -25.06 -7.99
C GLY A 65 11.03 -25.65 -8.57
N ASP A 66 10.91 -26.97 -8.49
CA ASP A 66 9.78 -27.76 -9.02
C ASP A 66 8.60 -27.86 -8.03
N LEU A 67 8.56 -26.98 -7.01
CA LEU A 67 7.46 -26.96 -6.05
C LEU A 67 6.19 -26.29 -6.61
N LEU A 68 6.36 -25.38 -7.58
CA LEU A 68 5.26 -24.78 -8.35
C LEU A 68 5.11 -25.49 -9.69
N ASP A 69 3.87 -25.75 -10.09
CA ASP A 69 3.56 -26.36 -11.38
C ASP A 69 3.83 -25.39 -12.54
N GLU A 70 4.16 -25.92 -13.72
CA GLU A 70 4.40 -25.12 -14.94
C GLU A 70 3.25 -24.14 -15.25
N GLU A 71 2.01 -24.57 -15.04
CA GLU A 71 0.81 -23.75 -15.26
C GLU A 71 0.87 -22.41 -14.51
N PHE A 72 1.42 -22.39 -13.29
CA PHE A 72 1.56 -21.14 -12.52
C PHE A 72 2.52 -20.16 -13.20
N TYR A 73 3.65 -20.67 -13.72
CA TYR A 73 4.63 -19.83 -14.41
C TYR A 73 4.08 -19.30 -15.73
N GLU A 74 3.34 -20.12 -16.47
CA GLU A 74 2.68 -19.74 -17.71
C GLU A 74 1.61 -18.67 -17.46
N ASP A 75 0.77 -18.85 -16.43
CA ASP A 75 -0.27 -17.90 -16.05
C ASP A 75 0.33 -16.55 -15.58
N TRP A 76 1.44 -16.60 -14.84
CA TRP A 76 2.15 -15.41 -14.43
C TRP A 76 2.81 -14.66 -15.60
N GLU A 77 3.51 -15.36 -16.49
CA GLU A 77 4.15 -14.72 -17.65
C GLU A 77 3.11 -14.14 -18.60
N ARG A 78 1.95 -14.81 -18.75
CA ARG A 78 0.80 -14.28 -19.48
C ARG A 78 0.31 -12.96 -18.88
N ASP A 79 0.27 -12.83 -17.55
CA ASP A 79 -0.10 -11.56 -16.89
C ASP A 79 0.89 -10.46 -17.22
N ARG A 80 2.18 -10.74 -17.08
CA ARG A 80 3.27 -9.78 -17.31
C ARG A 80 3.24 -9.21 -18.73
N LEU A 81 2.94 -10.05 -19.71
CA LEU A 81 2.88 -9.65 -21.12
C LEU A 81 1.60 -8.87 -21.45
N HIS A 82 0.45 -9.26 -20.89
CA HIS A 82 -0.85 -8.80 -21.38
C HIS A 82 -1.65 -7.91 -20.43
N ARG A 83 -1.28 -7.81 -19.15
CA ARG A 83 -2.11 -7.15 -18.12
C ARG A 83 -1.30 -6.34 -17.11
N ALA A 84 -0.08 -6.74 -16.77
CA ALA A 84 0.71 -6.05 -15.77
C ALA A 84 1.07 -4.61 -16.19
N THR A 85 0.66 -3.65 -15.37
CA THR A 85 1.04 -2.23 -15.48
C THR A 85 2.32 -1.89 -14.71
N MET A 86 2.73 -2.80 -13.82
CA MET A 86 3.93 -2.68 -13.00
C MET A 86 4.97 -3.71 -13.39
N SER A 87 6.24 -3.29 -13.49
CA SER A 87 7.37 -4.21 -13.58
C SER A 87 7.48 -5.03 -12.30
N VAL A 88 8.00 -6.25 -12.39
CA VAL A 88 8.20 -7.10 -11.22
C VAL A 88 9.57 -6.82 -10.58
N LEU A 89 9.56 -6.66 -9.27
CA LEU A 89 10.73 -6.73 -8.42
C LEU A 89 10.27 -7.23 -7.06
N LEU A 90 10.72 -8.43 -6.66
CA LEU A 90 10.29 -9.07 -5.42
C LEU A 90 11.51 -9.45 -4.58
N PRO A 91 11.74 -8.78 -3.44
CA PRO A 91 12.83 -9.15 -2.54
C PRO A 91 12.56 -10.53 -1.91
N PRO A 92 13.62 -11.28 -1.54
CA PRO A 92 13.48 -12.58 -0.88
C PRO A 92 12.52 -12.53 0.32
N GLN A 93 12.60 -11.48 1.16
CA GLN A 93 11.67 -11.26 2.26
C GLN A 93 10.19 -11.33 1.83
N MET A 94 9.83 -10.70 0.70
CA MET A 94 8.43 -10.65 0.28
C MET A 94 7.94 -12.02 -0.19
N ILE A 95 8.75 -12.75 -0.95
CA ILE A 95 8.44 -14.11 -1.40
C ILE A 95 8.34 -15.06 -0.20
N ASN A 96 9.19 -14.88 0.82
CA ASN A 96 9.17 -15.71 2.03
C ASN A 96 7.82 -15.64 2.76
N THR A 97 7.13 -14.50 2.67
CA THR A 97 5.78 -14.30 3.26
C THR A 97 4.63 -14.86 2.40
N MET A 98 4.90 -15.40 1.21
CA MET A 98 3.88 -16.03 0.35
C MET A 98 3.74 -17.51 0.68
N ALA A 99 2.51 -17.98 0.90
CA ALA A 99 2.20 -19.36 1.27
C ALA A 99 3.06 -19.84 2.46
N ALA A 100 3.20 -18.98 3.48
CA ALA A 100 4.07 -19.21 4.63
C ALA A 100 3.71 -20.49 5.40
N GLU A 101 2.41 -20.81 5.48
CA GLU A 101 1.88 -22.00 6.14
C GLU A 101 2.11 -23.30 5.34
N ALA A 102 2.49 -23.19 4.06
CA ALA A 102 2.72 -24.33 3.17
C ALA A 102 4.19 -24.80 3.15
N SER A 103 4.89 -24.66 4.28
CA SER A 103 6.34 -24.89 4.39
C SER A 103 6.79 -26.35 4.13
N ALA A 104 5.87 -27.32 4.24
CA ALA A 104 6.09 -28.74 3.97
C ALA A 104 5.37 -29.25 2.70
N ALA A 105 4.92 -28.35 1.83
CA ALA A 105 4.15 -28.71 0.64
C ALA A 105 4.95 -29.61 -0.33
N ARG A 106 4.33 -30.71 -0.76
CA ARG A 106 4.82 -31.50 -1.91
C ARG A 106 4.65 -30.69 -3.21
N PRO A 107 5.33 -31.07 -4.31
CA PRO A 107 5.03 -30.52 -5.63
C PRO A 107 3.51 -30.52 -5.92
N GLY A 108 2.97 -29.38 -6.36
CA GLY A 108 1.54 -29.16 -6.59
C GLY A 108 0.73 -28.65 -5.39
N GLU A 109 1.09 -29.02 -4.15
CA GLU A 109 0.44 -28.47 -2.94
C GLU A 109 0.81 -26.98 -2.74
N LEU A 110 2.04 -26.60 -3.10
CA LEU A 110 2.49 -25.21 -3.03
C LEU A 110 1.79 -24.34 -4.09
N THR A 111 1.51 -24.88 -5.28
CA THR A 111 0.80 -24.18 -6.35
C THR A 111 -0.55 -23.67 -5.87
N LYS A 112 -1.36 -24.56 -5.27
CA LYS A 112 -2.65 -24.16 -4.70
C LYS A 112 -2.48 -23.11 -3.61
N ALA A 113 -1.55 -23.31 -2.68
CA ALA A 113 -1.29 -22.35 -1.62
C ALA A 113 -0.87 -20.99 -2.17
N PHE A 114 -0.11 -20.93 -3.26
CA PHE A 114 0.25 -19.69 -3.94
C PHE A 114 -0.99 -19.01 -4.54
N TYR A 115 -1.84 -19.73 -5.28
CA TYR A 115 -3.08 -19.16 -5.84
C TYR A 115 -4.04 -18.61 -4.77
N ASP A 116 -4.07 -19.23 -3.59
CA ASP A 116 -4.90 -18.79 -2.47
C ASP A 116 -4.22 -17.68 -1.62
N ASP A 117 -2.91 -17.47 -1.77
CA ASP A 117 -2.15 -16.60 -0.88
C ASP A 117 -2.45 -15.11 -1.09
N PRO A 118 -2.80 -14.35 -0.02
CA PRO A 118 -3.19 -12.95 -0.13
C PRO A 118 -2.02 -12.02 -0.48
N VAL A 119 -0.78 -12.36 -0.09
CA VAL A 119 0.40 -11.53 -0.38
C VAL A 119 0.80 -11.66 -1.84
N ARG A 120 0.88 -12.89 -2.34
CA ARG A 120 1.09 -13.23 -3.74
C ARG A 120 0.04 -12.53 -4.60
N ARG A 121 -1.24 -12.50 -4.18
CA ARG A 121 -2.33 -11.90 -4.96
C ARG A 121 -2.08 -10.48 -5.44
N TYR A 122 -1.35 -9.68 -4.68
CA TYR A 122 -1.08 -8.30 -5.07
C TYR A 122 0.41 -8.01 -5.35
N MET A 123 1.33 -8.85 -4.90
CA MET A 123 2.77 -8.69 -5.18
C MET A 123 3.23 -9.46 -6.42
N LEU A 124 2.59 -10.59 -6.73
CA LEU A 124 2.87 -11.48 -7.85
C LEU A 124 1.54 -11.87 -8.55
N PRO A 125 0.83 -10.91 -9.18
CA PRO A 125 -0.46 -11.19 -9.80
C PRO A 125 -0.28 -12.12 -11.00
N VAL A 126 -1.23 -13.03 -11.22
CA VAL A 126 -1.26 -13.95 -12.36
C VAL A 126 -2.47 -13.67 -13.26
N PHE A 127 -2.49 -14.18 -14.49
CA PHE A 127 -3.50 -13.74 -15.46
C PHE A 127 -4.89 -14.21 -15.04
N SER A 128 -4.99 -15.37 -14.39
CA SER A 128 -6.23 -15.89 -13.81
C SER A 128 -6.78 -15.07 -12.63
N ASP A 129 -5.97 -14.21 -11.98
CA ASP A 129 -6.48 -13.27 -10.98
C ASP A 129 -7.36 -12.19 -11.61
N ARG A 130 -7.10 -11.84 -12.87
CA ARG A 130 -7.70 -10.68 -13.53
C ARG A 130 -9.16 -10.94 -13.84
N HIS A 131 -9.99 -9.92 -13.64
CA HIS A 131 -11.39 -10.01 -14.03
C HIS A 131 -11.48 -10.19 -15.57
N PRO A 132 -12.16 -11.26 -16.07
CA PRO A 132 -12.09 -11.63 -17.48
C PRO A 132 -12.81 -10.64 -18.42
N VAL A 133 -13.90 -10.03 -17.95
CA VAL A 133 -14.71 -9.08 -18.75
C VAL A 133 -14.33 -7.62 -18.50
N TRP A 134 -14.19 -7.22 -17.23
CA TRP A 134 -13.85 -5.88 -16.77
C TRP A 134 -12.48 -5.83 -16.09
N PRO A 135 -11.36 -6.02 -16.81
CA PRO A 135 -10.05 -5.88 -16.20
C PRO A 135 -9.78 -4.44 -15.73
N SER A 136 -10.43 -3.44 -16.35
CA SER A 136 -10.38 -2.04 -15.95
C SER A 136 -11.78 -1.42 -15.99
N HIS A 137 -12.07 -0.52 -15.05
CA HIS A 137 -13.22 0.37 -15.14
C HIS A 137 -13.11 1.29 -16.38
N PRO A 138 -14.22 1.68 -17.04
CA PRO A 138 -14.21 2.71 -18.10
C PRO A 138 -13.65 4.07 -17.64
N MET A 139 -13.77 4.37 -16.35
CA MET A 139 -13.25 5.60 -15.73
C MET A 139 -11.84 5.44 -15.13
N ALA A 140 -11.17 4.31 -15.37
CA ALA A 140 -9.82 4.09 -14.85
C ALA A 140 -8.80 4.98 -15.57
N SER A 141 -7.84 5.52 -14.82
CA SER A 141 -6.78 6.39 -15.34
C SER A 141 -5.43 6.00 -14.74
N ARG A 142 -4.35 6.25 -15.49
CA ARG A 142 -2.96 5.98 -15.05
C ARG A 142 -2.51 6.91 -13.93
N ASP A 143 -2.96 8.16 -13.96
CA ASP A 143 -2.89 9.11 -12.84
C ASP A 143 -4.31 9.28 -12.28
N SER A 144 -4.81 8.26 -11.60
CA SER A 144 -6.18 8.20 -11.08
C SER A 144 -6.50 9.29 -10.06
N LEU A 145 -5.48 9.93 -9.48
CA LEU A 145 -5.62 10.94 -8.44
C LEU A 145 -5.16 12.33 -8.89
N HIS A 146 -4.74 12.50 -10.15
CA HIS A 146 -4.25 13.78 -10.69
C HIS A 146 -3.07 14.35 -9.87
N GLU A 147 -2.13 13.50 -9.46
CA GLU A 147 -0.98 13.94 -8.65
C GLU A 147 -0.01 14.82 -9.42
N GLN A 148 0.18 14.54 -10.72
CA GLN A 148 1.08 15.31 -11.57
C GLN A 148 0.50 16.67 -11.94
N ASP A 149 -0.81 16.75 -12.18
CA ASP A 149 -1.52 18.00 -12.46
C ASP A 149 -1.38 18.99 -11.28
N MET A 150 -1.16 18.48 -10.06
CA MET A 150 -1.03 19.25 -8.82
C MET A 150 0.42 19.49 -8.39
N TRP A 151 1.40 19.27 -9.28
CA TRP A 151 2.81 19.57 -9.00
C TRP A 151 3.09 21.08 -9.04
N VAL A 152 3.48 21.65 -7.89
CA VAL A 152 3.97 23.04 -7.79
C VAL A 152 5.49 23.13 -8.03
N VAL A 153 6.18 22.01 -7.87
CA VAL A 153 7.55 21.70 -8.30
C VAL A 153 7.50 20.24 -8.78
N GLU A 154 8.36 19.83 -9.72
CA GLU A 154 8.43 18.41 -10.11
C GLU A 154 8.60 17.51 -8.87
N GLY A 155 7.67 16.57 -8.69
CA GLY A 155 7.62 15.69 -7.53
C GLY A 155 7.18 16.37 -6.23
N LEU A 156 6.51 17.53 -6.27
CA LEU A 156 5.89 18.17 -5.11
C LEU A 156 4.41 18.43 -5.36
N THR A 157 3.58 17.47 -4.97
CA THR A 157 2.13 17.58 -5.09
C THR A 157 1.57 18.40 -3.95
N HIS A 158 0.90 19.52 -4.26
CA HIS A 158 0.20 20.37 -3.29
C HIS A 158 -1.31 20.27 -3.47
N ARG A 159 -1.91 19.17 -2.99
CA ARG A 159 -3.37 18.94 -3.08
C ARG A 159 -4.16 19.64 -1.96
N TYR A 160 -3.60 19.71 -0.75
CA TYR A 160 -4.32 20.13 0.45
C TYR A 160 -3.76 21.44 0.98
N PRO A 161 -4.56 22.29 1.66
CA PRO A 161 -4.13 23.64 2.06
C PRO A 161 -2.80 23.68 2.82
N THR A 162 -2.60 22.80 3.80
CA THR A 162 -1.48 22.88 4.74
C THR A 162 -0.42 21.78 4.57
N LYS A 163 -0.56 20.92 3.55
CA LYS A 163 0.28 19.73 3.43
C LYS A 163 0.58 19.33 1.99
N VAL A 164 1.78 18.78 1.79
CA VAL A 164 2.31 18.38 0.49
C VAL A 164 2.85 16.96 0.51
N LEU A 165 3.02 16.39 -0.69
CA LEU A 165 3.70 15.14 -0.94
C LEU A 165 4.96 15.41 -1.77
N ALA A 166 6.13 15.06 -1.25
CA ALA A 166 7.42 15.18 -1.90
C ALA A 166 7.89 13.80 -2.41
N GLU A 167 7.86 13.61 -3.72
CA GLU A 167 8.29 12.42 -4.46
C GLU A 167 9.76 12.55 -4.84
N LEU A 168 10.65 11.97 -4.03
CA LEU A 168 12.09 12.16 -4.21
C LEU A 168 12.71 11.20 -5.24
N LEU A 169 12.04 10.08 -5.53
CA LEU A 169 12.50 9.02 -6.42
C LEU A 169 11.32 8.29 -7.07
N SER A 170 11.55 7.63 -8.20
CA SER A 170 10.54 6.83 -8.90
C SER A 170 10.82 5.31 -8.86
N THR A 171 11.61 4.84 -7.89
CA THR A 171 11.98 3.42 -7.76
C THR A 171 11.70 2.89 -6.37
N CYS A 172 11.42 1.59 -6.29
CA CYS A 172 11.13 0.88 -5.05
C CYS A 172 12.07 -0.34 -4.93
N PRO A 173 12.32 -0.88 -3.72
CA PRO A 173 12.98 -2.18 -3.58
C PRO A 173 12.05 -3.34 -3.97
N GLN A 174 10.76 -3.04 -4.17
CA GLN A 174 9.72 -3.97 -4.59
C GLN A 174 8.59 -3.24 -5.31
N TYR A 175 7.92 -3.88 -6.26
CA TYR A 175 6.78 -3.27 -6.95
C TYR A 175 5.48 -4.00 -6.64
N CYS A 176 4.48 -3.26 -6.17
CA CYS A 176 3.13 -3.77 -5.93
C CYS A 176 2.31 -3.73 -7.21
N GLY A 177 1.50 -4.76 -7.47
CA GLY A 177 0.59 -4.79 -8.62
C GLY A 177 -0.47 -3.70 -8.59
N HIS A 178 -0.88 -3.25 -7.40
CA HIS A 178 -1.86 -2.18 -7.18
C HIS A 178 -1.23 -0.78 -7.01
N CYS A 179 -0.01 -0.56 -7.50
CA CYS A 179 0.67 0.73 -7.31
C CYS A 179 -0.12 1.87 -7.93
N THR A 180 -0.61 2.80 -7.10
CA THR A 180 -1.39 3.96 -7.54
C THR A 180 -0.57 4.91 -8.41
N ARG A 181 0.75 4.96 -8.19
CA ARG A 181 1.72 5.70 -9.02
C ARG A 181 2.31 4.87 -10.15
N MET A 182 1.55 3.90 -10.69
CA MET A 182 2.02 3.03 -11.77
C MET A 182 2.50 3.78 -13.01
N ASP A 183 2.02 5.00 -13.21
CA ASP A 183 2.42 5.88 -14.30
C ASP A 183 3.88 6.37 -14.21
N LEU A 184 4.41 6.52 -13.00
CA LEU A 184 5.73 7.11 -12.72
C LEU A 184 6.73 6.09 -12.16
N VAL A 185 6.27 5.20 -11.27
CA VAL A 185 7.15 4.38 -10.44
C VAL A 185 7.54 3.08 -11.15
N GLY A 186 8.83 2.80 -11.25
CA GLY A 186 9.41 1.56 -11.77
C GLY A 186 9.76 1.58 -13.25
N ASN A 187 10.01 0.40 -13.83
CA ASN A 187 10.32 0.27 -15.25
C ASN A 187 9.04 0.15 -16.08
N SER A 188 9.11 0.58 -17.34
CA SER A 188 8.04 0.35 -18.32
C SER A 188 7.74 -1.13 -18.48
N THR A 189 6.47 -1.45 -18.74
CA THR A 189 5.99 -2.79 -19.08
C THR A 189 5.49 -2.81 -20.53
N PRO A 190 5.18 -3.97 -21.12
CA PRO A 190 4.54 -4.03 -22.44
C PRO A 190 3.22 -3.23 -22.52
N GLN A 191 2.51 -3.08 -21.40
CA GLN A 191 1.24 -2.36 -21.32
C GLN A 191 1.41 -0.86 -21.08
N VAL A 192 2.51 -0.44 -20.46
CA VAL A 192 2.66 0.93 -19.94
C VAL A 192 4.09 1.44 -20.14
N THR A 193 4.23 2.52 -20.91
CA THR A 193 5.46 3.32 -20.94
C THR A 193 5.41 4.36 -19.83
N LYS A 194 6.31 4.25 -18.84
CA LYS A 194 6.27 5.12 -17.65
C LYS A 194 6.89 6.48 -17.87
N ASN A 195 6.29 7.47 -17.21
CA ASN A 195 6.82 8.83 -17.07
C ASN A 195 8.08 8.83 -16.20
N ARG A 196 8.84 9.92 -16.27
CA ARG A 196 10.11 10.07 -15.56
C ARG A 196 10.21 11.44 -14.92
N LEU A 197 10.80 11.48 -13.74
CA LEU A 197 11.29 12.72 -13.14
C LEU A 197 12.47 13.22 -13.98
N GLN A 198 12.36 14.43 -14.51
CA GLN A 198 13.32 15.04 -15.42
C GLN A 198 14.45 15.74 -14.68
N LEU A 199 14.17 16.33 -13.51
CA LEU A 199 15.20 16.99 -12.71
C LEU A 199 16.17 15.97 -12.11
N LYS A 200 17.44 16.40 -11.99
CA LYS A 200 18.42 15.66 -11.21
C LYS A 200 17.93 15.57 -9.76
N PRO A 201 18.17 14.45 -9.05
CA PRO A 201 17.65 14.27 -7.70
C PRO A 201 18.05 15.36 -6.69
N ALA A 202 19.29 15.88 -6.79
CA ALA A 202 19.75 16.96 -5.93
C ALA A 202 19.00 18.28 -6.21
N ASP A 203 18.93 18.67 -7.49
CA ASP A 203 18.24 19.88 -7.94
C ASP A 203 16.75 19.84 -7.59
N ARG A 204 16.09 18.67 -7.74
CA ARG A 204 14.69 18.49 -7.32
C ARG A 204 14.53 18.71 -5.82
N ALA A 205 15.35 18.05 -5.00
CA ALA A 205 15.29 18.19 -3.55
C ALA A 205 15.50 19.64 -3.11
N GLU A 206 16.45 20.35 -3.72
CA GLU A 206 16.70 21.76 -3.43
C GLU A 206 15.52 22.67 -3.82
N ARG A 207 14.94 22.49 -5.02
CA ARG A 207 13.77 23.24 -5.46
C ARG A 207 12.55 23.00 -4.58
N ILE A 208 12.35 21.77 -4.11
CA ILE A 208 11.29 21.44 -3.15
C ILE A 208 11.50 22.22 -1.85
N LEU A 209 12.71 22.18 -1.28
CA LEU A 209 13.02 22.91 -0.05
C LEU A 209 12.90 24.43 -0.23
N ALA A 210 13.30 24.97 -1.39
CA ALA A 210 13.13 26.39 -1.71
C ALA A 210 11.65 26.79 -1.71
N HIS A 211 10.81 26.05 -2.44
CA HIS A 211 9.36 26.30 -2.48
C HIS A 211 8.72 26.25 -1.08
N LEU A 212 9.14 25.31 -0.23
CA LEU A 212 8.62 25.18 1.13
C LEU A 212 9.05 26.33 2.05
N ARG A 213 10.24 26.91 1.85
CA ARG A 213 10.66 28.13 2.57
C ARG A 213 9.81 29.33 2.17
N ASP A 214 9.43 29.40 0.90
CA ASP A 214 8.60 30.49 0.34
C ASP A 214 7.10 30.31 0.62
N SER A 215 6.70 29.19 1.26
CA SER A 215 5.30 28.79 1.44
C SER A 215 4.96 28.52 2.92
N PRO A 216 4.91 29.55 3.78
CA PRO A 216 4.75 29.39 5.23
C PRO A 216 3.42 28.76 5.67
N GLY A 217 2.41 28.69 4.79
CA GLY A 217 1.15 27.98 5.05
C GLY A 217 1.27 26.45 5.07
N ILE A 218 2.36 25.91 4.52
CA ILE A 218 2.63 24.46 4.52
C ILE A 218 3.33 24.09 5.84
N ARG A 219 2.76 23.12 6.55
CA ARG A 219 3.29 22.62 7.83
C ARG A 219 3.54 21.12 7.90
N ASP A 220 3.00 20.35 6.96
CA ASP A 220 3.04 18.87 6.95
C ASP A 220 3.56 18.37 5.59
N VAL A 221 4.66 17.61 5.64
CA VAL A 221 5.33 17.09 4.44
C VAL A 221 5.36 15.56 4.49
N VAL A 222 4.73 14.91 3.51
CA VAL A 222 4.95 13.49 3.24
C VAL A 222 6.16 13.36 2.34
N VAL A 223 7.20 12.67 2.80
CA VAL A 223 8.37 12.32 2.00
C VAL A 223 8.15 10.91 1.45
N SER A 224 8.12 10.78 0.13
CA SER A 224 7.72 9.56 -0.58
C SER A 224 8.39 9.51 -1.96
N GLY A 225 7.70 8.90 -2.91
CA GLY A 225 8.07 8.68 -4.31
C GLY A 225 7.68 7.25 -4.66
N GLY A 226 8.66 6.46 -5.12
CA GLY A 226 8.57 5.01 -5.09
C GLY A 226 8.60 4.50 -3.64
N ASP A 227 9.80 4.31 -3.08
CA ASP A 227 9.96 3.87 -1.70
C ASP A 227 11.26 4.39 -1.09
N LEU A 228 11.19 5.02 0.08
CA LEU A 228 12.36 5.61 0.73
C LEU A 228 13.46 4.62 1.10
N ALA A 229 13.14 3.33 1.27
CA ALA A 229 14.15 2.30 1.48
C ALA A 229 15.05 2.15 0.25
N ASN A 230 14.64 2.56 -0.95
CA ASN A 230 15.49 2.55 -2.14
C ASN A 230 16.37 3.79 -2.29
N MET A 231 16.27 4.75 -1.37
CA MET A 231 17.13 5.93 -1.33
C MET A 231 18.35 5.68 -0.41
N PRO A 232 19.57 6.03 -0.84
CA PRO A 232 20.71 6.05 0.08
C PRO A 232 20.43 6.95 1.28
N TRP A 233 20.55 6.40 2.49
CA TRP A 233 20.20 7.10 3.72
C TRP A 233 20.79 8.51 3.85
N PRO A 234 22.08 8.79 3.55
CA PRO A 234 22.63 10.14 3.65
C PRO A 234 21.89 11.20 2.80
N ARG A 235 21.26 10.79 1.68
CA ARG A 235 20.46 11.70 0.85
C ARG A 235 19.10 12.00 1.49
N LEU A 236 18.45 10.97 2.05
CA LEU A 236 17.19 11.13 2.76
C LEU A 236 17.38 11.98 4.02
N GLU A 237 18.43 11.69 4.79
CA GLU A 237 18.79 12.44 5.99
C GLU A 237 18.98 13.91 5.68
N ARG A 238 19.75 14.26 4.64
CA ARG A 238 19.96 15.66 4.24
C ARG A 238 18.66 16.38 3.88
N PHE A 239 17.73 15.69 3.20
CA PHE A 239 16.44 16.28 2.86
C PHE A 239 15.56 16.50 4.09
N VAL A 240 15.47 15.51 4.98
CA VAL A 240 14.73 15.61 6.24
C VAL A 240 15.33 16.68 7.15
N ASP A 241 16.66 16.76 7.22
CA ASP A 241 17.37 17.79 7.98
C ASP A 241 17.04 19.21 7.47
N GLY A 242 16.98 19.37 6.14
CA GLY A 242 16.54 20.61 5.49
C GLY A 242 15.08 20.96 5.76
N LEU A 243 14.18 19.97 5.83
CA LEU A 243 12.78 20.20 6.24
C LEU A 243 12.70 20.68 7.70
N LEU A 244 13.53 20.11 8.58
CA LEU A 244 13.58 20.49 9.99
C LEU A 244 14.10 21.91 10.21
N ASP A 245 14.81 22.50 9.25
CA ASP A 245 15.26 23.89 9.32
C ASP A 245 14.13 24.88 9.02
N ILE A 246 13.14 24.49 8.21
CA ILE A 246 12.02 25.36 7.79
C ILE A 246 11.09 25.63 8.99
N GLU A 247 10.85 26.91 9.27
CA GLU A 247 10.12 27.33 10.48
C GLU A 247 8.66 26.83 10.52
N SER A 248 7.95 26.79 9.39
CA SER A 248 6.54 26.40 9.34
C SER A 248 6.30 24.90 9.51
N ILE A 249 7.31 24.05 9.28
CA ILE A 249 7.17 22.60 9.29
C ILE A 249 7.02 22.08 10.72
N ARG A 250 5.99 21.24 10.92
CA ARG A 250 5.62 20.65 12.22
C ARG A 250 5.44 19.13 12.15
N ASP A 251 5.15 18.60 10.97
CA ASP A 251 4.90 17.17 10.77
C ASP A 251 5.65 16.67 9.53
N ILE A 252 6.44 15.62 9.68
CA ILE A 252 7.16 14.93 8.59
C ILE A 252 6.74 13.46 8.59
N ARG A 253 6.27 12.98 7.45
CA ARG A 253 5.80 11.59 7.29
C ARG A 253 6.63 10.88 6.23
N LEU A 254 7.47 9.95 6.64
CA LEU A 254 8.30 9.14 5.75
C LEU A 254 7.44 7.97 5.24
N ALA A 255 7.30 7.76 3.93
CA ALA A 255 6.53 6.65 3.37
C ALA A 255 7.45 5.53 2.83
N SER A 256 7.30 4.32 3.35
CA SER A 256 8.08 3.15 2.90
C SER A 256 7.37 1.82 3.18
N LYS A 257 6.98 1.12 2.10
CA LYS A 257 6.65 -0.30 2.14
C LYS A 257 7.89 -1.16 2.42
N GLY A 258 9.08 -0.61 2.19
CA GLY A 258 10.36 -1.23 2.50
C GLY A 258 10.50 -1.66 3.97
N LEU A 259 9.75 -1.11 4.93
CA LEU A 259 9.71 -1.69 6.28
C LEU A 259 9.14 -3.12 6.28
N ILE A 260 8.15 -3.40 5.42
CA ILE A 260 7.57 -4.74 5.24
C ILE A 260 8.41 -5.61 4.30
N GLY A 261 8.80 -5.08 3.14
CA GLY A 261 9.48 -5.87 2.11
C GLY A 261 11.00 -5.92 2.21
N LEU A 262 11.61 -5.08 3.06
CA LEU A 262 13.05 -5.02 3.26
C LEU A 262 13.37 -4.52 4.70
N PRO A 263 12.84 -5.17 5.76
CA PRO A 263 13.05 -4.76 7.15
C PRO A 263 14.52 -4.69 7.54
N GLN A 264 15.38 -5.48 6.90
CA GLN A 264 16.84 -5.47 7.06
C GLN A 264 17.43 -4.07 6.82
N HIS A 265 16.87 -3.30 5.88
CA HIS A 265 17.33 -1.93 5.61
C HIS A 265 17.04 -1.02 6.81
N TRP A 266 15.81 -1.04 7.32
CA TRP A 266 15.36 -0.18 8.40
C TRP A 266 15.92 -0.56 9.78
N SER A 267 16.24 -1.84 9.98
CA SER A 267 16.95 -2.32 11.18
C SER A 267 18.47 -2.20 11.09
N SER A 268 19.03 -1.76 9.95
CA SER A 268 20.48 -1.62 9.81
C SER A 268 21.03 -0.47 10.65
N ALA A 269 22.20 -0.69 11.25
CA ALA A 269 22.84 0.29 12.13
C ALA A 269 23.07 1.68 11.48
N PRO A 270 23.49 1.81 10.20
CA PRO A 270 23.62 3.12 9.55
C PRO A 270 22.31 3.90 9.48
N VAL A 271 21.19 3.22 9.19
CA VAL A 271 19.86 3.84 9.11
C VAL A 271 19.39 4.25 10.51
N LEU A 272 19.45 3.35 11.50
CA LEU A 272 19.00 3.64 12.86
C LEU A 272 19.77 4.81 13.49
N ARG A 273 21.10 4.88 13.35
CA ARG A 273 21.88 6.04 13.82
C ARG A 273 21.52 7.34 13.13
N GLY A 274 21.13 7.27 11.85
CA GLY A 274 20.68 8.44 11.12
C GLY A 274 19.30 8.91 11.55
N VAL A 275 18.38 7.97 11.74
CA VAL A 275 17.05 8.23 12.31
C VAL A 275 17.19 8.90 13.67
N GLU A 276 18.10 8.42 14.52
CA GLU A 276 18.41 9.02 15.82
C GLU A 276 18.81 10.50 15.72
N ARG A 277 19.68 10.85 14.77
CA ARG A 277 20.11 12.25 14.56
C ARG A 277 18.95 13.15 14.13
N VAL A 278 18.16 12.75 13.13
CA VAL A 278 17.03 13.57 12.68
C VAL A 278 15.92 13.63 13.72
N ALA A 279 15.71 12.55 14.48
CA ALA A 279 14.74 12.52 15.57
C ALA A 279 15.15 13.43 16.73
N ALA A 280 16.44 13.49 17.08
CA ALA A 280 16.96 14.40 18.09
C ALA A 280 16.72 15.87 17.70
N LYS A 281 17.04 16.24 16.45
CA LYS A 281 16.76 17.60 15.91
C LYS A 281 15.26 17.88 15.89
N ALA A 282 14.44 16.92 15.46
CA ALA A 282 13.00 17.05 15.44
C ALA A 282 12.41 17.32 16.83
N ARG A 283 12.85 16.57 17.85
CA ARG A 283 12.44 16.81 19.25
C ARG A 283 12.83 18.21 19.73
N ALA A 284 14.05 18.65 19.45
CA ALA A 284 14.50 20.00 19.81
C ALA A 284 13.66 21.11 19.13
N ARG A 285 13.12 20.83 17.94
CA ARG A 285 12.26 21.74 17.17
C ARG A 285 10.76 21.58 17.43
N GLY A 286 10.34 20.62 18.25
CA GLY A 286 8.93 20.28 18.43
C GLY A 286 8.25 19.73 17.17
N VAL A 287 9.01 19.12 16.26
CA VAL A 287 8.54 18.50 15.02
C VAL A 287 8.32 17.00 15.23
N ARG A 288 7.23 16.47 14.69
CA ARG A 288 6.96 15.03 14.73
C ARG A 288 7.43 14.36 13.43
N ILE A 289 8.21 13.30 13.55
CA ILE A 289 8.57 12.43 12.43
C ILE A 289 7.92 11.06 12.65
N ALA A 290 7.12 10.61 11.68
CA ALA A 290 6.53 9.28 11.66
C ALA A 290 6.92 8.53 10.38
N LEU A 291 7.02 7.20 10.47
CA LEU A 291 7.13 6.33 9.30
C LEU A 291 5.76 5.72 8.99
N HIS A 292 5.29 5.89 7.76
CA HIS A 292 4.13 5.21 7.20
C HIS A 292 4.60 4.00 6.39
N THR A 293 4.24 2.81 6.86
CA THR A 293 4.45 1.55 6.15
C THR A 293 3.19 1.07 5.46
N HIS A 294 3.27 -0.09 4.80
CA HIS A 294 2.23 -0.56 3.89
C HIS A 294 2.14 -2.10 3.85
N ALA A 295 1.55 -2.69 4.89
CA ALA A 295 1.14 -4.09 4.97
C ALA A 295 -0.35 -4.26 4.62
N ASN A 296 -0.67 -5.37 3.96
CA ASN A 296 -2.05 -5.71 3.56
C ASN A 296 -2.51 -7.09 4.04
N ALA A 297 -1.62 -7.94 4.54
CA ALA A 297 -1.96 -9.23 5.14
C ALA A 297 -1.13 -9.49 6.40
N ALA A 298 -1.70 -10.17 7.40
CA ALA A 298 -1.10 -10.36 8.71
C ALA A 298 0.27 -11.06 8.65
N GLN A 299 0.42 -12.06 7.78
CA GLN A 299 1.67 -12.81 7.58
C GLN A 299 2.85 -11.97 7.07
N GLN A 300 2.61 -10.75 6.60
CA GLN A 300 3.69 -9.83 6.22
C GLN A 300 4.36 -9.19 7.44
N VAL A 301 3.71 -9.23 8.60
CA VAL A 301 4.23 -8.67 9.84
C VAL A 301 5.11 -9.74 10.51
N THR A 302 6.35 -9.87 10.03
CA THR A 302 7.29 -10.87 10.56
C THR A 302 8.02 -10.36 11.80
N THR A 303 8.78 -11.23 12.47
CA THR A 303 9.68 -10.81 13.56
C THR A 303 10.76 -9.83 13.07
N GLY A 304 11.21 -9.96 11.80
CA GLY A 304 12.10 -9.00 11.16
C GLY A 304 11.47 -7.61 11.03
N VAL A 305 10.20 -7.53 10.62
CA VAL A 305 9.42 -6.28 10.55
C VAL A 305 9.26 -5.65 11.93
N ALA A 306 8.87 -6.44 12.93
CA ALA A 306 8.73 -5.96 14.30
C ALA A 306 10.06 -5.41 14.86
N ARG A 307 11.17 -6.11 14.65
CA ARG A 307 12.51 -5.65 15.07
C ARG A 307 12.87 -4.31 14.41
N ALA A 308 12.57 -4.15 13.13
CA ALA A 308 12.83 -2.89 12.42
C ALA A 308 11.94 -1.75 12.94
N ALA A 309 10.64 -2.00 13.14
CA ALA A 309 9.72 -1.01 13.69
C ALA A 309 10.12 -0.56 15.10
N TRP A 310 10.39 -1.49 16.02
CA TRP A 310 10.87 -1.18 17.35
C TRP A 310 12.23 -0.50 17.35
N GLY A 311 13.13 -0.86 16.44
CA GLY A 311 14.42 -0.17 16.27
C GLY A 311 14.23 1.31 15.90
N LEU A 312 13.29 1.61 15.00
CA LEU A 312 12.97 2.98 14.59
C LEU A 312 12.31 3.79 15.70
N LEU A 313 11.39 3.18 16.46
CA LEU A 313 10.78 3.80 17.65
C LEU A 313 11.85 4.06 18.72
N GLY A 314 12.75 3.10 18.96
CA GLY A 314 13.87 3.22 19.89
C GLY A 314 14.90 4.27 19.48
N ALA A 315 15.11 4.49 18.18
CA ALA A 315 15.89 5.61 17.64
C ALA A 315 15.17 6.98 17.82
N GLY A 316 13.92 6.98 18.25
CA GLY A 316 13.18 8.16 18.64
C GLY A 316 12.23 8.72 17.58
N LEU A 317 11.87 7.93 16.55
CA LEU A 317 10.68 8.27 15.75
C LEU A 317 9.46 8.37 16.66
N HIS A 318 8.56 9.30 16.34
CA HIS A 318 7.34 9.48 17.12
C HIS A 318 6.38 8.31 16.93
N ASP A 319 6.29 7.75 15.71
CA ASP A 319 5.30 6.72 15.39
C ASP A 319 5.71 5.90 14.17
N VAL A 320 5.26 4.65 14.13
CA VAL A 320 5.25 3.81 12.94
C VAL A 320 3.80 3.43 12.67
N ARG A 321 3.31 3.76 11.48
CA ARG A 321 1.88 3.64 11.12
C ARG A 321 1.70 2.81 9.88
N ASN A 322 0.65 2.00 9.81
CA ASN A 322 0.31 1.25 8.62
C ASN A 322 -0.73 1.99 7.76
N GLN A 323 -0.42 2.18 6.49
CA GLN A 323 -1.35 2.56 5.44
C GLN A 323 -1.52 1.37 4.52
N GLY A 324 -2.59 0.59 4.65
CA GLY A 324 -2.92 -0.52 3.75
C GLY A 324 -3.87 -0.11 2.62
N VAL A 325 -4.18 -1.05 1.73
CA VAL A 325 -5.24 -0.95 0.72
C VAL A 325 -6.19 -2.13 0.98
N LEU A 326 -7.48 -1.82 1.02
CA LEU A 326 -8.57 -2.78 1.09
C LEU A 326 -8.72 -3.43 -0.28
N MET A 327 -8.43 -4.73 -0.37
CA MET A 327 -8.40 -5.47 -1.62
C MET A 327 -9.14 -6.80 -1.52
N ARG A 328 -9.92 -7.08 -2.55
CA ARG A 328 -10.69 -8.32 -2.71
C ARG A 328 -9.78 -9.55 -2.76
N GLY A 329 -10.05 -10.52 -1.89
CA GLY A 329 -9.25 -11.74 -1.74
C GLY A 329 -7.90 -11.50 -1.05
N VAL A 330 -7.74 -10.38 -0.33
CA VAL A 330 -6.53 -10.08 0.46
C VAL A 330 -6.91 -9.74 1.89
N ASN A 331 -7.77 -8.75 2.08
CA ASN A 331 -8.17 -8.25 3.39
C ASN A 331 -9.59 -7.63 3.37
N ASP A 332 -10.44 -8.07 2.46
CA ASP A 332 -11.81 -7.60 2.26
C ASP A 332 -12.83 -8.26 3.20
N SER A 333 -12.38 -8.76 4.34
CA SER A 333 -13.22 -9.23 5.43
C SER A 333 -12.83 -8.57 6.75
N ALA A 334 -13.79 -8.45 7.68
CA ALA A 334 -13.49 -7.94 9.02
C ALA A 334 -12.45 -8.82 9.74
N HIS A 335 -12.47 -10.14 9.52
CA HIS A 335 -11.53 -11.07 10.15
C HIS A 335 -10.09 -10.84 9.66
N ASP A 336 -9.87 -10.81 8.34
CA ASP A 336 -8.53 -10.62 7.79
C ASP A 336 -7.95 -9.25 8.15
N LEU A 337 -8.81 -8.23 8.16
CA LEU A 337 -8.43 -6.88 8.53
C LEU A 337 -8.08 -6.77 10.01
N LEU A 338 -8.86 -7.41 10.90
CA LEU A 338 -8.58 -7.45 12.34
C LEU A 338 -7.32 -8.27 12.63
N ASP A 339 -7.14 -9.43 12.02
CA ASP A 339 -5.92 -10.24 12.15
C ASP A 339 -4.67 -9.42 11.78
N LEU A 340 -4.72 -8.67 10.68
CA LEU A 340 -3.65 -7.74 10.31
C LEU A 340 -3.46 -6.63 11.35
N CYS A 341 -4.53 -5.99 11.81
CA CYS A 341 -4.44 -4.91 12.79
C CYS A 341 -3.83 -5.36 14.12
N PHE A 342 -4.24 -6.53 14.64
CA PHE A 342 -3.67 -7.09 15.86
C PHE A 342 -2.20 -7.49 15.67
N ALA A 343 -1.82 -8.07 14.53
CA ALA A 343 -0.42 -8.37 14.24
C ALA A 343 0.46 -7.10 14.23
N LEU A 344 -0.05 -6.00 13.67
CA LEU A 344 0.62 -4.70 13.66
C LEU A 344 0.76 -4.10 15.07
N CYS A 345 -0.32 -4.09 15.85
CA CYS A 345 -0.36 -3.48 17.18
C CYS A 345 0.45 -4.25 18.22
N ASP A 346 0.14 -5.54 18.40
CA ASP A 346 0.50 -6.28 19.63
C ASP A 346 2.00 -6.57 19.72
N HIS A 347 2.64 -6.80 18.58
CA HIS A 347 4.00 -7.31 18.54
C HIS A 347 4.97 -6.44 17.72
N ALA A 348 4.46 -5.66 16.76
CA ALA A 348 5.31 -4.83 15.91
C ALA A 348 5.35 -3.34 16.32
N GLY A 349 4.47 -2.90 17.23
CA GLY A 349 4.39 -1.48 17.63
C GLY A 349 3.97 -0.57 16.47
N ILE A 350 3.22 -1.09 15.50
CA ILE A 350 2.77 -0.37 14.31
C ILE A 350 1.29 -0.03 14.47
N THR A 351 0.95 1.26 14.41
CA THR A 351 -0.43 1.73 14.53
C THR A 351 -1.19 1.55 13.20
N PRO A 352 -2.30 0.79 13.14
CA PRO A 352 -3.17 0.72 11.97
C PRO A 352 -3.81 2.10 11.73
N TYR A 353 -3.41 2.78 10.65
CA TYR A 353 -3.81 4.17 10.42
C TYR A 353 -4.90 4.30 9.36
N TYR A 354 -4.61 3.85 8.13
CA TYR A 354 -5.57 3.88 7.03
C TYR A 354 -5.60 2.55 6.28
N PHE A 355 -6.78 2.20 5.77
CA PHE A 355 -6.92 1.28 4.65
C PHE A 355 -7.62 2.02 3.51
N TYR A 356 -6.92 2.22 2.41
CA TYR A 356 -7.47 2.88 1.22
C TYR A 356 -8.33 1.91 0.44
N MET A 357 -9.47 2.33 -0.09
CA MET A 357 -10.09 1.64 -1.22
C MET A 357 -9.08 1.58 -2.37
N CYS A 358 -9.01 0.45 -3.09
CA CYS A 358 -8.11 0.32 -4.22
C CYS A 358 -8.48 1.29 -5.34
N ASP A 359 -7.55 2.18 -5.69
CA ASP A 359 -7.76 3.21 -6.71
C ASP A 359 -8.11 2.63 -8.08
N MET A 360 -8.79 3.45 -8.89
CA MET A 360 -9.21 3.15 -10.26
C MET A 360 -8.04 3.24 -11.25
N ILE A 361 -7.05 2.38 -11.10
CA ILE A 361 -5.94 2.25 -12.05
C ILE A 361 -6.22 1.12 -13.07
N PRO A 362 -5.62 1.16 -14.27
CA PRO A 362 -5.80 0.10 -15.25
C PRO A 362 -5.40 -1.29 -14.72
N ASN A 363 -6.19 -2.30 -15.11
CA ASN A 363 -6.02 -3.72 -14.80
C ASN A 363 -6.16 -4.10 -13.31
N ALA A 364 -6.70 -3.22 -12.45
CA ALA A 364 -6.82 -3.45 -11.00
C ALA A 364 -8.20 -3.94 -10.52
N GLU A 365 -9.20 -4.10 -11.39
CA GLU A 365 -10.60 -4.29 -10.98
C GLU A 365 -10.85 -5.48 -10.07
N HIS A 366 -10.13 -6.58 -10.30
CA HIS A 366 -10.16 -7.78 -9.47
C HIS A 366 -9.74 -7.59 -8.00
N TRP A 367 -9.04 -6.51 -7.65
CA TRP A 367 -8.76 -6.13 -6.25
C TRP A 367 -9.80 -5.17 -5.68
N ARG A 368 -10.56 -4.47 -6.52
CA ARG A 368 -11.42 -3.40 -6.05
C ARG A 368 -12.66 -3.97 -5.34
N VAL A 369 -13.11 -3.24 -4.32
CA VAL A 369 -14.35 -3.51 -3.56
C VAL A 369 -15.31 -2.33 -3.71
N PRO A 370 -16.64 -2.56 -3.71
CA PRO A 370 -17.60 -1.47 -3.79
C PRO A 370 -17.70 -0.72 -2.45
N LEU A 371 -18.13 0.54 -2.50
CA LEU A 371 -18.19 1.43 -1.34
C LEU A 371 -19.00 0.83 -0.18
N HIS A 372 -20.17 0.23 -0.44
CA HIS A 372 -20.99 -0.37 0.63
C HIS A 372 -20.27 -1.49 1.38
N SER A 373 -19.42 -2.27 0.72
CA SER A 373 -18.63 -3.33 1.37
C SER A 373 -17.57 -2.73 2.29
N ALA A 374 -16.89 -1.68 1.84
CA ALA A 374 -15.93 -0.96 2.66
C ALA A 374 -16.58 -0.33 3.91
N GLN A 375 -17.76 0.28 3.77
CA GLN A 375 -18.56 0.79 4.88
C GLN A 375 -19.00 -0.32 5.85
N LEU A 376 -19.38 -1.49 5.34
CA LEU A 376 -19.75 -2.63 6.16
C LEU A 376 -18.56 -3.12 7.00
N ILE A 377 -17.38 -3.29 6.39
CA ILE A 377 -16.17 -3.71 7.08
C ILE A 377 -15.78 -2.68 8.15
N GLN A 378 -15.83 -1.38 7.84
CA GLN A 378 -15.56 -0.32 8.82
C GLN A 378 -16.44 -0.46 10.06
N ARG A 379 -17.74 -0.74 9.89
CA ARG A 379 -18.68 -0.98 11.01
C ARG A 379 -18.37 -2.27 11.76
N GLN A 380 -18.04 -3.35 11.04
CA GLN A 380 -17.76 -4.65 11.64
C GLN A 380 -16.50 -4.68 12.50
N ILE A 381 -15.50 -3.83 12.22
CA ILE A 381 -14.28 -3.75 13.04
C ILE A 381 -14.40 -2.84 14.26
N MET A 382 -15.49 -2.04 14.35
CA MET A 382 -15.68 -1.13 15.48
C MET A 382 -15.85 -1.91 16.78
N GLY A 383 -15.17 -1.47 17.84
CA GLY A 383 -15.25 -2.07 19.18
C GLY A 383 -14.19 -3.14 19.48
N TYR A 384 -13.47 -3.65 18.48
CA TYR A 384 -12.42 -4.66 18.69
C TYR A 384 -11.06 -4.06 19.05
N LEU A 385 -10.69 -2.94 18.42
CA LEU A 385 -9.41 -2.26 18.64
C LEU A 385 -9.60 -1.04 19.56
N PRO A 386 -8.58 -0.63 20.34
CA PRO A 386 -8.64 0.63 21.05
C PRO A 386 -8.75 1.79 20.05
N GLY A 387 -9.47 2.86 20.42
CA GLY A 387 -9.89 3.88 19.45
C GLY A 387 -8.76 4.58 18.67
N PHE A 388 -7.55 4.64 19.23
CA PHE A 388 -6.37 5.20 18.52
C PHE A 388 -5.76 4.24 17.50
N ALA A 389 -6.06 2.95 17.59
CA ALA A 389 -5.58 1.87 16.72
C ALA A 389 -6.68 1.28 15.83
N THR A 390 -7.94 1.72 15.98
CA THR A 390 -9.00 1.41 15.01
C THR A 390 -8.68 2.14 13.70
N PRO A 391 -8.33 1.43 12.61
CA PRO A 391 -7.98 2.09 11.37
C PRO A 391 -9.23 2.73 10.75
N ARG A 392 -8.99 3.75 9.95
CA ARG A 392 -10.03 4.35 9.11
C ARG A 392 -9.96 3.77 7.71
N ILE A 393 -11.08 3.29 7.19
CA ILE A 393 -11.21 2.93 5.78
C ILE A 393 -11.56 4.21 5.01
N VAL A 394 -10.77 4.50 3.97
CA VAL A 394 -10.85 5.76 3.24
C VAL A 394 -10.92 5.55 1.73
N CYS A 395 -11.69 6.38 1.05
CA CYS A 395 -11.68 6.52 -0.39
C CYS A 395 -10.83 7.75 -0.76
N ASP A 396 -9.80 7.61 -1.59
CA ASP A 396 -9.11 8.78 -2.19
C ASP A 396 -9.86 9.16 -3.47
N VAL A 397 -10.84 10.04 -3.32
CA VAL A 397 -11.73 10.43 -4.41
C VAL A 397 -10.95 11.33 -5.37
N PRO A 398 -10.95 11.05 -6.69
CA PRO A 398 -10.30 11.90 -7.68
C PRO A 398 -10.70 13.37 -7.49
N MET A 399 -9.71 14.27 -7.46
CA MET A 399 -9.84 15.72 -7.20
C MET A 399 -10.40 16.13 -5.81
N ALA A 400 -11.22 15.30 -5.15
CA ALA A 400 -11.73 15.58 -3.80
C ALA A 400 -10.71 15.26 -2.70
N GLY A 401 -9.87 14.24 -2.90
CA GLY A 401 -8.93 13.73 -1.92
C GLY A 401 -9.53 12.69 -0.96
N LYS A 402 -8.82 12.44 0.14
CA LYS A 402 -9.12 11.36 1.09
C LYS A 402 -10.38 11.68 1.89
N ARG A 403 -11.36 10.78 1.86
CA ARG A 403 -12.62 10.81 2.61
C ARG A 403 -12.84 9.50 3.33
N TRP A 404 -13.42 9.53 4.52
CA TRP A 404 -13.82 8.28 5.17
C TRP A 404 -14.99 7.68 4.40
N VAL A 405 -15.08 6.36 4.32
CA VAL A 405 -16.08 5.69 3.47
C VAL A 405 -17.53 6.03 3.84
N ASP A 406 -17.79 6.41 5.09
CA ASP A 406 -19.12 6.84 5.56
C ASP A 406 -19.41 8.33 5.32
N GLN A 407 -18.51 9.08 4.66
CA GLN A 407 -18.69 10.51 4.32
C GLN A 407 -19.19 10.75 2.89
N ALA A 408 -19.69 9.73 2.20
CA ALA A 408 -20.32 9.92 0.89
C ALA A 408 -21.63 10.69 1.05
N ASP A 409 -21.84 11.71 0.23
CA ASP A 409 -23.04 12.57 0.28
C ASP A 409 -24.26 11.86 -0.31
N ALA A 410 -24.04 11.08 -1.38
CA ALA A 410 -25.04 10.25 -2.03
C ALA A 410 -24.38 9.03 -2.68
N TYR A 411 -25.16 7.98 -2.91
CA TYR A 411 -24.65 6.74 -3.49
C TYR A 411 -25.73 6.00 -4.27
N ASP A 412 -25.58 5.99 -5.59
CA ASP A 412 -26.35 5.16 -6.49
C ASP A 412 -25.75 3.76 -6.54
N ARG A 413 -26.40 2.79 -5.88
CA ARG A 413 -25.97 1.39 -5.85
C ARG A 413 -26.32 0.61 -7.11
N GLU A 414 -27.19 1.13 -7.96
CA GLU A 414 -27.52 0.50 -9.24
C GLU A 414 -26.40 0.79 -10.24
N LEU A 415 -25.97 2.04 -10.35
CA LEU A 415 -24.89 2.44 -11.25
C LEU A 415 -23.49 2.36 -10.61
N GLY A 416 -23.41 2.23 -9.29
CA GLY A 416 -22.15 2.20 -8.56
C GLY A 416 -21.49 3.58 -8.45
N VAL A 417 -22.26 4.66 -8.45
CA VAL A 417 -21.73 6.03 -8.45
C VAL A 417 -21.91 6.64 -7.06
N SER A 418 -20.80 6.95 -6.41
CA SER A 418 -20.80 7.67 -5.13
C SER A 418 -20.43 9.13 -5.33
N HIS A 419 -21.09 10.03 -4.60
CA HIS A 419 -20.94 11.47 -4.67
C HIS A 419 -20.27 11.99 -3.41
N TRP A 420 -19.34 12.92 -3.59
CA TRP A 420 -18.50 13.43 -2.52
C TRP A 420 -18.31 14.93 -2.65
N SER A 421 -18.16 15.58 -1.51
CA SER A 421 -17.90 17.01 -1.37
C SER A 421 -16.58 17.26 -0.66
N LYS A 422 -16.13 18.52 -0.71
CA LYS A 422 -14.92 18.94 -0.01
C LYS A 422 -15.04 20.33 0.60
N SER A 423 -14.37 20.48 1.74
CA SER A 423 -14.33 21.72 2.51
C SER A 423 -13.11 22.60 2.19
N TYR A 424 -12.30 22.23 1.19
CA TYR A 424 -11.11 22.97 0.79
C TYR A 424 -10.95 22.94 -0.73
N LEU A 425 -10.31 23.96 -1.27
CA LEU A 425 -9.90 24.01 -2.68
C LEU A 425 -8.47 23.50 -2.83
N THR A 426 -8.22 22.86 -3.97
CA THR A 426 -6.84 22.65 -4.44
C THR A 426 -6.29 23.96 -5.01
N PRO A 427 -4.97 24.11 -5.17
CA PRO A 427 -4.39 25.27 -5.86
C PRO A 427 -4.90 25.46 -7.29
N LEU A 428 -5.27 24.37 -7.97
CA LEU A 428 -5.85 24.40 -9.32
C LEU A 428 -7.25 25.03 -9.35
N GLU A 429 -8.00 24.89 -8.25
CA GLU A 429 -9.37 25.36 -8.12
C GLU A 429 -9.46 26.73 -7.45
N ALA A 430 -8.37 27.26 -6.92
CA ALA A 430 -8.37 28.52 -6.18
C ALA A 430 -8.81 29.73 -7.03
N ALA A 431 -8.73 29.62 -8.36
CA ALA A 431 -9.19 30.64 -9.29
C ALA A 431 -10.65 30.48 -9.76
N ASP A 432 -11.29 29.35 -9.42
CA ASP A 432 -12.65 29.02 -9.85
C ASP A 432 -13.65 29.38 -8.73
N PRO A 433 -14.53 30.39 -8.95
CA PRO A 433 -15.50 30.83 -7.95
C PRO A 433 -16.56 29.76 -7.62
N ASP A 434 -16.78 28.79 -8.50
CA ASP A 434 -17.80 27.74 -8.32
C ASP A 434 -17.22 26.44 -7.76
N ALA A 435 -15.90 26.35 -7.53
CA ALA A 435 -15.22 25.10 -7.16
C ALA A 435 -15.69 24.49 -5.83
N HIS A 436 -16.30 25.27 -4.93
CA HIS A 436 -16.89 24.76 -3.69
C HIS A 436 -18.21 23.99 -3.89
N SER A 437 -18.85 24.13 -5.05
CA SER A 437 -20.12 23.48 -5.40
C SER A 437 -19.95 22.15 -6.15
N GLY A 438 -18.71 21.75 -6.43
CA GLY A 438 -18.41 20.53 -7.19
C GLY A 438 -18.85 19.26 -6.49
N SER A 439 -19.55 18.38 -7.23
CA SER A 439 -19.74 16.98 -6.85
C SER A 439 -18.62 16.15 -7.46
N TYR A 440 -17.88 15.42 -6.62
CA TYR A 440 -16.82 14.52 -7.05
C TYR A 440 -17.33 13.08 -7.01
N HIS A 441 -16.83 12.24 -7.91
CA HIS A 441 -17.35 10.88 -8.07
C HIS A 441 -16.30 9.81 -7.84
N TYR A 442 -16.75 8.69 -7.29
CA TYR A 442 -16.01 7.44 -7.28
C TYR A 442 -16.94 6.31 -7.74
N TYR A 443 -16.40 5.40 -8.56
CA TYR A 443 -17.18 4.40 -9.28
C TYR A 443 -16.85 2.99 -8.77
N ASP A 444 -17.85 2.22 -8.37
CA ASP A 444 -17.66 0.85 -7.92
C ASP A 444 -17.25 -0.11 -9.05
N PRO A 445 -16.69 -1.29 -8.72
CA PRO A 445 -16.39 -2.32 -9.72
C PRO A 445 -17.69 -2.82 -10.39
N ILE A 446 -17.72 -2.80 -11.72
CA ILE A 446 -18.94 -3.09 -12.51
C ILE A 446 -19.52 -4.47 -12.19
N ASP A 447 -18.67 -5.47 -11.95
CA ASP A 447 -19.09 -6.84 -11.65
C ASP A 447 -19.88 -6.98 -10.34
N THR A 448 -19.79 -5.98 -9.45
CA THR A 448 -20.52 -5.93 -8.19
C THR A 448 -21.88 -5.25 -8.28
N LEU A 449 -22.20 -4.66 -9.45
CA LEU A 449 -23.45 -3.97 -9.68
C LEU A 449 -24.58 -4.95 -10.05
N PRO A 450 -25.85 -4.57 -9.81
CA PRO A 450 -26.99 -5.29 -10.39
C PRO A 450 -26.89 -5.42 -11.91
N LEU A 451 -27.60 -6.38 -12.50
CA LEU A 451 -27.58 -6.62 -13.94
C LEU A 451 -27.99 -5.38 -14.76
N SER A 452 -28.87 -4.53 -14.24
CA SER A 452 -29.24 -3.26 -14.88
C SER A 452 -28.06 -2.29 -14.96
N GLY A 453 -27.36 -2.06 -13.86
CA GLY A 453 -26.12 -1.26 -13.84
C GLY A 453 -25.02 -1.82 -14.73
N GLN A 454 -24.83 -3.14 -14.73
CA GLN A 454 -23.89 -3.79 -15.63
C GLN A 454 -24.25 -3.64 -17.11
N ARG A 455 -25.54 -3.58 -17.46
CA ARG A 455 -26.00 -3.30 -18.84
C ARG A 455 -25.75 -1.84 -19.19
N TRP A 456 -26.09 -0.92 -18.29
CA TRP A 456 -25.84 0.51 -18.47
C TRP A 456 -24.38 0.77 -18.80
N TRP A 457 -23.43 0.28 -18.00
CA TRP A 457 -22.00 0.46 -18.28
C TRP A 457 -21.50 -0.20 -19.57
N ARG A 458 -22.15 -1.26 -20.06
CA ARG A 458 -21.83 -1.86 -21.37
C ARG A 458 -22.28 -0.95 -22.51
N GLU A 459 -23.47 -0.39 -22.38
CA GLU A 459 -24.07 0.49 -23.40
C GLU A 459 -23.33 1.84 -23.45
N THR A 460 -23.02 2.43 -22.29
CA THR A 460 -22.26 3.69 -22.18
C THR A 460 -20.84 3.59 -22.75
N ARG A 461 -20.24 2.39 -22.82
CA ARG A 461 -18.90 2.18 -23.40
C ARG A 461 -18.91 2.09 -24.94
N GLN A 462 -20.07 1.81 -25.55
CA GLN A 462 -20.20 1.65 -27.01
C GLN A 462 -20.57 2.94 -27.74
N GLY A 463 -21.04 3.96 -27.03
CA GLY A 463 -21.22 5.33 -27.53
C GLY A 463 -20.03 6.20 -27.17
#